data_AF-A0A5K7YUD4-F1
#
_entry.id   AF-A0A5K7YUD4-F1
#
_cell.length_a   1.000
_cell.length_b   1.000
_cell.length_c   1.000
_cell.angle_alpha   90.00
_cell.angle_beta   90.00
_cell.angle_gamma   90.00
#
_symmetry.space_group_name_H-M   'P 1'
#
loop_
_entity.id
_entity.type
_entity.pdbx_description
1 polymer ?
#
loop_
_entity_poly.entity_id
_entity_poly.type
_entity_poly.pdbx_seq_one_letter_code
_entity_poly.pdbx_strand_id
1 'polypeptide(L)' 'MAPNQPIEPVLNAALATVSDFIRQVTGREATQAELADALTRYFVLIEIKDHIVMMREDAEPR' A
#
# COMPACT_ATOMS: atom_id res chain seq x y z
N MET A 1 -22.26 5.16 8.60
CA MET A 1 -20.91 4.55 8.55
C MET A 1 -21.01 3.30 7.70
N ALA A 2 -20.23 3.17 6.63
CA ALA A 2 -20.22 1.95 5.85
C ALA A 2 -19.73 0.79 6.75
N PRO A 3 -20.27 -0.43 6.62
CA PRO A 3 -19.79 -1.56 7.40
C PRO A 3 -18.30 -1.77 7.15
N ASN A 4 -17.57 -2.07 8.22
CA ASN A 4 -16.14 -2.37 8.17
C ASN A 4 -15.97 -3.72 7.45
N GLN A 5 -15.85 -3.68 6.12
CA GLN A 5 -15.60 -4.88 5.33
C GLN A 5 -14.21 -5.42 5.68
N PRO A 6 -14.06 -6.75 5.84
CA PRO A 6 -12.75 -7.34 6.05
C PRO A 6 -11.86 -7.04 4.84
N ILE A 7 -10.63 -6.63 5.10
CA ILE A 7 -9.62 -6.43 4.05
C ILE A 7 -9.30 -7.80 3.44
N GLU A 8 -9.30 -7.87 2.11
CA GLU A 8 -8.92 -9.07 1.36
C GLU A 8 -7.54 -9.61 1.82
N PRO A 9 -7.34 -10.93 1.95
CA PRO A 9 -6.09 -11.50 2.48
C PRO A 9 -4.81 -11.00 1.77
N VAL A 10 -4.89 -10.77 0.47
CA VAL A 10 -3.77 -10.24 -0.33
C VAL A 10 -3.39 -8.82 0.07
N LEU A 11 -4.36 -7.97 0.42
CA LEU A 11 -4.12 -6.61 0.88
C LEU A 11 -3.57 -6.60 2.30
N ASN A 12 -4.01 -7.52 3.16
CA ASN A 12 -3.43 -7.67 4.50
C ASN A 12 -1.95 -8.07 4.46
N ALA A 13 -1.57 -8.98 3.56
CA ALA A 13 -0.16 -9.36 3.38
C ALA A 13 0.70 -8.18 2.89
N ALA A 14 0.17 -7.36 1.99
CA ALA A 14 0.83 -6.14 1.54
C ALA A 14 1.02 -5.14 2.69
N LEU A 15 -0.01 -4.90 3.50
CA LEU A 15 0.09 -4.02 4.67
C LEU A 15 1.10 -4.52 5.71
N ALA A 16 1.17 -5.83 5.94
CA ALA A 16 2.18 -6.43 6.81
C ALA A 16 3.61 -6.17 6.26
N THR A 17 3.80 -6.32 4.95
CA THR A 17 5.09 -6.05 4.29
C THR A 17 5.52 -4.59 4.45
N VAL A 18 4.59 -3.65 4.31
CA VAL A 18 4.85 -2.22 4.54
C VAL A 18 5.22 -1.98 6.00
N SER A 19 4.47 -2.55 6.95
CA SER A 19 4.75 -2.42 8.38
C SER A 19 6.15 -2.93 8.75
N ASP A 20 6.51 -4.12 8.26
CA ASP A 20 7.82 -4.73 8.46
C ASP A 20 8.94 -3.87 7.88
N PHE A 21 8.76 -3.34 6.67
CA PHE A 21 9.72 -2.42 6.05
C PHE A 21 9.94 -1.18 6.91
N ILE A 22 8.86 -0.51 7.36
CA ILE A 22 8.97 0.67 8.22
C ILE A 22 9.69 0.34 9.53
N ARG A 23 9.38 -0.81 10.15
CA ARG A 23 10.08 -1.28 11.34
C ARG A 23 11.56 -1.49 11.09
N GLN A 24 11.93 -2.12 9.98
CA GLN A 24 13.32 -2.40 9.63
C GLN A 24 14.13 -1.10 9.45
N VAL A 25 13.55 -0.09 8.80
CA VAL A 25 14.29 1.13 8.45
C VAL A 25 14.23 2.22 9.54
N THR A 26 13.20 2.22 10.39
CA THR A 26 13.02 3.24 11.45
C THR A 26 13.23 2.70 12.87
N GLY A 27 13.29 1.37 13.04
CA GLY A 27 13.31 0.70 14.34
C GLY A 27 11.95 0.67 15.05
N ARG A 28 10.88 1.21 14.46
CA ARG A 28 9.53 1.28 15.05
C ARG A 28 8.49 0.82 14.05
N GLU A 29 7.55 0.01 14.53
CA GLU A 29 6.41 -0.43 13.72
C GLU A 29 5.46 0.74 13.46
N ALA A 30 4.91 0.81 12.23
CA ALA A 30 3.90 1.80 11.89
C ALA A 30 2.55 1.41 12.49
N THR A 31 1.82 2.40 13.02
CA THR A 31 0.44 2.21 13.41
C THR A 31 -0.47 2.16 12.18
N GLN A 32 -1.65 1.55 12.31
CA GLN A 32 -2.62 1.55 11.22
C GLN A 32 -3.06 2.95 10.80
N ALA A 33 -3.11 3.91 11.74
CA ALA A 33 -3.45 5.30 11.45
C ALA A 33 -2.36 5.98 10.61
N GLU A 34 -1.09 5.76 10.92
CA GLU A 34 0.04 6.28 10.13
C GLU A 34 0.07 5.68 8.72
N LEU A 35 -0.17 4.37 8.60
CA LEU A 35 -0.27 3.72 7.29
C LEU A 35 -1.43 4.26 6.47
N ALA A 36 -2.61 4.42 7.07
CA ALA A 36 -3.79 4.97 6.38
C ALA A 36 -3.56 6.42 5.91
N ASP A 37 -2.96 7.25 6.76
CA ASP A 37 -2.61 8.63 6.39
C ASP A 37 -1.58 8.65 5.24
N ALA A 38 -0.51 7.86 5.33
CA ALA A 38 0.52 7.76 4.31
C ALA A 38 -0.04 7.29 2.96
N LEU A 39 -0.84 6.22 2.95
CA LEU A 39 -1.44 5.64 1.74
C LEU A 39 -2.43 6.58 1.04
N THR A 40 -2.91 7.63 1.72
CA THR A 40 -3.83 8.63 1.16
C THR A 40 -3.14 9.96 0.82
N ARG A 41 -1.82 10.09 1.02
CA ARG A 41 -1.07 11.27 0.59
C ARG A 41 -0.94 11.31 -0.92
N TYR A 42 -1.10 12.50 -1.50
CA TYR A 42 -1.14 12.71 -2.95
C TYR A 42 0.06 12.10 -3.69
N PHE A 43 1.29 12.32 -3.20
CA PHE A 43 2.48 11.78 -3.85
C PHE A 43 2.51 10.23 -3.82
N VAL A 44 2.06 9.60 -2.73
CA VAL A 44 1.95 8.12 -2.65
C VAL A 44 0.90 7.60 -3.63
N LEU A 45 -0.23 8.30 -3.78
CA LEU A 45 -1.25 7.95 -4.75
C LEU A 45 -0.73 8.03 -6.19
N ILE A 46 0.14 9.01 -6.49
CA ILE A 46 0.80 9.12 -7.80
C ILE A 46 1.70 7.91 -8.06
N GLU A 47 2.55 7.54 -7.10
CA GLU A 47 3.43 6.36 -7.22
C GLU A 47 2.63 5.05 -7.42
N ILE A 48 1.54 4.87 -6.65
CA ILE A 48 0.65 3.71 -6.81
C ILE A 48 0.04 3.69 -8.22
N LYS A 49 -0.45 4.84 -8.71
CA LYS A 49 -1.02 4.97 -10.06
C LYS A 49 0.03 4.66 -11.13
N ASP A 50 1.24 5.23 -11.03
CA ASP A 50 2.31 5.02 -12.00
C ASP A 50 2.76 3.56 -12.04
N HIS A 51 2.90 2.90 -10.88
CA HIS A 51 3.22 1.48 -10.81
C HIS A 51 2.15 0.60 -11.47
N ILE A 52 0.87 0.88 -11.23
CA ILE A 52 -0.25 0.15 -11.85
C ILE A 52 -0.27 0.33 -13.37
N VAL A 53 0.00 1.54 -13.87
CA VAL A 53 0.08 1.81 -15.32
C VAL A 53 1.22 1.01 -15.94
N MET A 54 2.42 1.07 -15.35
CA MET A 54 3.58 0.29 -15.80
C MET A 54 3.27 -1.21 -15.86
N MET A 55 2.66 -1.78 -14.81
CA MET A 55 2.28 -3.20 -14.80
C MET A 55 1.30 -3.58 -15.92
N ARG A 56 0.41 -2.66 -16.30
CA ARG A 56 -0.56 -2.90 -17.38
C ARG A 56 0.10 -2.83 -18.75
N GLU A 57 1.00 -1.86 -18.94
CA GLU A 57 1.75 -1.70 -20.19
C GLU A 57 2.73 -2.87 -20.42
N ASP A 58 3.40 -3.36 -19.37
CA ASP A 58 4.27 -4.54 -19.45
C ASP A 58 3.49 -5.85 -19.72
N ALA A 59 2.18 -5.87 -19.43
CA ALA A 59 1.31 -7.01 -19.67
C ALA A 59 0.73 -7.03 -21.10
N GLU A 60 0.87 -5.95 -21.88
CA GLU A 60 0.50 -5.95 -23.30
C GLU A 60 1.65 -6.53 -24.15
N PRO A 61 1.41 -7.57 -24.96
CA PRO A 61 2.44 -8.09 -25.86
C PRO A 61 2.79 -7.02 -26.91
N ARG A 62 4.07 -6.66 -26.99
CA ARG A 62 4.63 -5.78 -28.03
C ARG A 62 4.43 -6.32 -29.43
#